data_AF-A0A3S4R1W6-F1
#
_entry.id   AF-A0A3S4R1W6-F1
#
_cell.length_a   1.000
_cell.length_b   1.000
_cell.length_c   1.000
_cell.angle_alpha   90.00
_cell.angle_beta   90.00
_cell.angle_gamma   90.00
#
_symmetry.space_group_name_H-M   'P 1'
#
loop_
_entity.id
_entity.type
_entity.pdbx_description
1 polymer ?
#
loop_
_entity_poly.entity_id
_entity_poly.type
_entity_poly.pdbx_seq_one_letter_code
_entity_poly.pdbx_strand_id
1 'polypeptide(L)'
;MDIIVIAYTSPDSRTLSTTVAGVPVTVTATPVSYRFHWGDGTATTTTDPGAPYPNHTVYHDYTGTRSNVVITVTTTWEATFTPEGGTSQPVTGTITTTSSADPFDLVRTVTYLTDDAEEAQGH
;
A
#
# COMPACT_ATOMS: atom_id res chain seq x y z
N MET A 1 -14.46 17.73 7.48
CA MET A 1 -13.00 17.83 7.68
C MET A 1 -12.46 16.46 7.45
N ASP A 2 -11.37 16.42 6.70
CA ASP A 2 -10.86 15.21 6.07
C ASP A 2 -9.66 14.68 6.86
N ILE A 3 -9.54 13.36 6.94
CA ILE A 3 -8.44 12.64 7.57
C ILE A 3 -7.61 12.01 6.44
N ILE A 4 -6.35 12.41 6.33
CA ILE A 4 -5.43 11.88 5.31
C ILE A 4 -4.80 10.59 5.81
N VAL A 5 -4.85 9.54 4.98
CA VAL A 5 -4.06 8.32 5.18
C VAL A 5 -3.08 8.16 4.03
N ILE A 6 -1.81 7.97 4.37
CA ILE A 6 -0.72 7.72 3.42
C ILE A 6 -0.55 6.22 3.24
N ALA A 7 -0.34 5.78 2.00
CA ALA A 7 -0.01 4.39 1.69
C ALA A 7 1.27 4.32 0.86
N TYR A 8 2.08 3.29 1.10
CA TYR A 8 3.22 2.94 0.26
C TYR A 8 3.52 1.45 0.34
N THR A 9 4.24 0.91 -0.63
CA THR A 9 4.71 -0.48 -0.68
C THR A 9 6.14 -0.56 -1.21
N SER A 10 6.80 -1.71 -1.06
CA SER A 10 8.11 -1.93 -1.70
C SER A 10 7.97 -2.05 -3.22
N PRO A 11 8.83 -1.37 -4.02
CA PRO A 11 8.90 -1.53 -5.46
C PRO A 11 9.87 -2.62 -5.92
N ASP A 12 10.44 -3.37 -4.99
CA ASP A 12 11.55 -4.28 -5.27
C ASP A 12 11.07 -5.51 -6.07
N SER A 13 11.88 -5.90 -7.06
CA SER A 13 11.69 -7.18 -7.73
C SER A 13 11.85 -8.33 -6.73
N ARG A 14 11.13 -9.42 -6.98
CA ARG A 14 11.15 -10.63 -6.15
C ARG A 14 11.69 -11.79 -6.96
N THR A 15 12.58 -12.56 -6.34
CA THR A 15 13.17 -13.75 -6.96
C THR A 15 12.72 -15.00 -6.22
N LEU A 16 12.30 -16.02 -6.97
CA LEU A 16 11.91 -17.32 -6.46
C LEU A 16 12.64 -18.41 -7.25
N SER A 17 13.29 -19.33 -6.56
CA SER A 17 13.79 -20.57 -7.17
C SER A 17 12.75 -21.68 -7.03
N THR A 18 12.44 -22.36 -8.12
CA THR A 18 11.47 -23.45 -8.17
C THR A 18 11.85 -24.48 -9.23
N THR A 19 11.02 -25.50 -9.44
CA THR A 19 11.22 -26.52 -10.47
C THR A 19 9.99 -26.57 -11.38
N VAL A 20 10.21 -26.51 -12.70
CA VAL A 20 9.16 -26.62 -13.71
C VAL A 20 9.46 -27.82 -14.59
N ALA A 21 8.54 -28.79 -14.65
CA ALA A 21 8.72 -30.03 -15.40
C ALA A 21 10.05 -30.76 -15.12
N GLY A 22 10.53 -30.72 -13.86
CA GLY A 22 11.78 -31.34 -13.43
C GLY A 22 13.05 -30.50 -13.68
N VAL A 23 12.93 -29.32 -14.28
CA VAL A 23 14.05 -28.40 -14.52
C VAL A 23 14.06 -27.30 -13.45
N PRO A 24 15.18 -27.09 -12.73
CA PRO A 24 15.33 -25.95 -11.83
C PRO A 24 15.25 -24.63 -12.61
N VAL A 25 14.46 -23.69 -12.13
CA VAL A 25 14.29 -22.36 -12.71
C VAL A 25 14.35 -21.28 -11.64
N THR A 26 14.88 -20.13 -12.01
CA THR A 26 14.80 -18.90 -11.22
C THR A 26 13.77 -17.98 -11.87
N VAL A 27 12.75 -17.59 -11.12
CA VAL A 27 11.72 -16.63 -11.54
C VAL A 27 12.01 -15.29 -10.91
N THR A 28 12.12 -14.24 -11.71
CA THR A 28 12.24 -12.86 -11.25
C THR A 28 10.99 -12.10 -11.66
N ALA A 29 10.22 -11.64 -10.68
CA ALA A 29 9.01 -10.84 -10.85
C ALA A 29 9.28 -9.38 -10.51
N THR A 30 8.89 -8.46 -11.39
CA THR A 30 9.02 -7.01 -11.23
C THR A 30 7.64 -6.38 -11.17
N PRO A 31 7.36 -5.53 -10.17
CA PRO A 31 6.04 -4.92 -10.05
C PRO A 31 5.88 -3.85 -11.14
N VAL A 32 4.71 -3.84 -11.76
CA VAL A 32 4.39 -2.91 -12.87
C VAL A 32 3.18 -2.04 -12.59
N SER A 33 2.33 -2.40 -11.63
CA SER A 33 1.20 -1.57 -11.21
C SER A 33 0.74 -1.91 -9.79
N TYR A 34 0.23 -0.90 -9.09
CA TYR A 34 -0.34 -1.00 -7.75
C TYR A 34 -1.77 -0.47 -7.78
N ARG A 35 -2.69 -1.20 -7.16
CA ARG A 35 -4.05 -0.76 -6.90
C ARG A 35 -4.32 -0.77 -5.41
N PHE A 36 -4.34 0.41 -4.81
CA PHE A 36 -4.68 0.63 -3.41
C PHE A 36 -6.20 0.71 -3.28
N HIS A 37 -6.77 -0.17 -2.46
CA HIS A 37 -8.18 -0.19 -2.10
C HIS A 37 -8.30 0.38 -0.69
N TRP A 38 -9.09 1.44 -0.54
CA TRP A 38 -9.14 2.25 0.68
C TRP A 38 -10.17 1.74 1.71
N GLY A 39 -10.79 0.58 1.48
CA GLY A 39 -11.77 0.02 2.41
C GLY A 39 -13.10 0.81 2.49
N ASP A 40 -13.27 1.86 1.69
CA ASP A 40 -14.48 2.68 1.60
C ASP A 40 -15.22 2.55 0.25
N GLY A 41 -14.82 1.58 -0.57
CA GLY A 41 -15.32 1.38 -1.92
C GLY A 41 -14.54 2.14 -3.00
N THR A 42 -13.65 3.06 -2.62
CA THR A 42 -12.76 3.75 -3.56
C THR A 42 -11.42 3.05 -3.70
N ALA A 43 -10.71 3.34 -4.80
CA ALA A 43 -9.40 2.80 -5.05
C ALA A 43 -8.55 3.73 -5.94
N THR A 44 -7.24 3.66 -5.76
CA THR A 44 -6.25 4.39 -6.57
C THR A 44 -5.36 3.38 -7.30
N THR A 45 -5.28 3.48 -8.62
CA THR A 45 -4.33 2.68 -9.44
C THR A 45 -3.19 3.56 -9.91
N THR A 46 -1.96 3.11 -9.74
CA THR A 46 -0.74 3.86 -10.08
C THR A 46 0.42 2.91 -10.41
N THR A 47 1.49 3.45 -11.01
CA THR A 47 2.79 2.78 -11.14
C THR A 47 3.79 3.24 -10.07
N ASP A 48 3.47 4.30 -9.34
CA ASP A 48 4.22 4.78 -8.19
C ASP A 48 3.89 3.92 -6.96
N PRO A 49 4.86 3.27 -6.31
CA PRO A 49 4.61 2.48 -5.09
C PRO A 49 4.15 3.32 -3.89
N GLY A 50 4.18 4.66 -3.99
CA GLY A 50 4.00 5.56 -2.87
C GLY A 50 5.31 5.85 -2.16
N ALA A 51 5.28 6.80 -1.24
CA ALA A 51 6.42 7.17 -0.41
C ALA A 51 5.98 7.48 1.02
N PRO A 52 6.84 7.25 2.03
CA PRO A 52 6.53 7.62 3.40
C PRO A 52 6.50 9.15 3.58
N TYR A 53 5.87 9.60 4.67
CA TYR A 53 5.94 10.99 5.12
C TYR A 53 7.40 11.46 5.32
N PRO A 54 7.75 12.74 5.04
CA PRO A 54 6.88 13.82 4.58
C PRO A 54 6.58 13.80 3.08
N ASN A 55 7.43 13.17 2.28
CA ASN A 55 7.38 13.25 0.81
C ASN A 55 6.47 12.17 0.20
N HIS A 56 5.30 11.98 0.77
CA HIS A 56 4.34 10.99 0.32
C HIS A 56 3.72 11.36 -1.04
N THR A 57 3.38 10.35 -1.82
CA THR A 57 2.84 10.52 -3.18
C THR A 57 1.51 9.79 -3.41
N VAL A 58 1.19 8.81 -2.56
CA VAL A 58 -0.08 8.08 -2.57
C VAL A 58 -0.76 8.26 -1.23
N TYR A 59 -1.95 8.85 -1.25
CA TYR A 59 -2.78 9.10 -0.08
C TYR A 59 -4.26 9.09 -0.43
N HIS A 60 -5.10 9.04 0.60
CA HIS A 60 -6.55 9.13 0.49
C HIS A 60 -7.14 10.00 1.60
N ASP A 61 -8.13 10.78 1.22
CA ASP A 61 -8.88 11.67 2.11
C ASP A 61 -10.18 11.00 2.55
N TYR A 62 -10.30 10.71 3.84
CA TYR A 62 -11.54 10.21 4.43
C TYR A 62 -12.33 11.36 5.06
N THR A 63 -13.61 11.45 4.72
CA THR A 63 -14.53 12.35 5.44
C THR A 63 -15.04 11.69 6.71
N GLY A 64 -14.70 12.27 7.87
CA GLY A 64 -15.19 11.84 9.18
C GLY A 64 -14.48 10.62 9.76
N THR A 65 -14.90 10.22 10.97
CA THR A 65 -14.31 9.08 11.69
C THR A 65 -14.81 7.74 11.14
N ARG A 66 -13.97 6.71 11.22
CA ARG A 66 -14.30 5.34 10.82
C ARG A 66 -13.64 4.34 11.74
N SER A 67 -14.28 3.19 11.94
CA SER A 67 -13.71 2.07 12.68
C SER A 67 -13.33 0.94 11.74
N ASN A 68 -12.31 0.16 12.11
CA ASN A 68 -11.92 -1.07 11.42
C ASN A 68 -11.65 -0.85 9.91
N VAL A 69 -10.96 0.24 9.58
CA VAL A 69 -10.51 0.52 8.21
C VAL A 69 -9.41 -0.48 7.86
N VAL A 70 -9.57 -1.17 6.73
CA VAL A 70 -8.58 -2.09 6.17
C VAL A 70 -8.19 -1.58 4.78
N ILE A 71 -6.93 -1.16 4.64
CA ILE A 71 -6.36 -0.78 3.36
C ILE A 71 -5.67 -2.00 2.76
N THR A 72 -5.94 -2.26 1.49
CA THR A 72 -5.37 -3.38 0.74
C THR A 72 -4.64 -2.86 -0.49
N VAL A 73 -3.49 -3.42 -0.83
CA VAL A 73 -2.82 -3.16 -2.11
C VAL A 73 -2.80 -4.44 -2.94
N THR A 74 -3.28 -4.36 -4.18
CA THR A 74 -3.07 -5.39 -5.19
C THR A 74 -1.93 -4.94 -6.10
N THR A 75 -0.84 -5.71 -6.14
CA THR A 75 0.30 -5.46 -7.01
C THR A 75 0.25 -6.40 -8.20
N THR A 76 0.37 -5.84 -9.40
CA THR A 76 0.51 -6.57 -10.66
C THR A 76 1.99 -6.65 -11.03
N TRP A 77 2.43 -7.82 -11.44
CA TRP A 77 3.83 -8.12 -11.75
C TRP A 77 3.96 -8.68 -13.17
N GLU A 78 5.04 -8.28 -13.83
CA GLU A 78 5.58 -9.02 -14.97
C GLU A 78 6.73 -9.90 -14.46
N ALA A 79 6.98 -11.03 -15.12
CA ALA A 79 8.01 -11.95 -14.68
C ALA A 79 8.85 -12.48 -15.84
N THR A 80 10.07 -12.86 -15.51
CA THR A 80 10.94 -13.66 -16.35
C THR A 80 11.30 -14.94 -15.61
N PHE A 81 11.49 -16.03 -16.34
CA PHE A 81 12.05 -17.27 -15.80
C PHE A 81 13.33 -17.63 -16.52
N THR A 82 14.32 -18.12 -15.77
CA THR A 82 15.62 -18.54 -16.28
C THR A 82 15.86 -19.99 -15.85
N PRO A 83 15.84 -20.96 -16.78
CA PRO A 83 16.28 -22.32 -16.49
C PRO A 83 17.75 -22.35 -16.08
N GLU A 84 18.13 -23.31 -15.23
CA GLU A 84 19.54 -23.50 -14.85
C GLU A 84 20.43 -23.72 -16.09
N GLY A 85 21.46 -22.89 -16.23
CA GLY A 85 22.34 -22.90 -17.41
C GLY A 85 21.72 -22.39 -18.71
N GLY A 86 20.47 -21.89 -18.68
CA GLY A 86 19.74 -21.38 -19.83
C GLY A 86 19.64 -19.86 -19.89
N THR A 87 18.91 -19.36 -20.89
CA THR A 87 18.63 -17.93 -21.08
C THR A 87 17.30 -17.53 -20.43
N SER A 88 17.22 -16.30 -19.92
CA SER A 88 15.98 -15.73 -19.38
C SER A 88 14.90 -15.59 -20.46
N GLN A 89 13.67 -15.93 -20.11
CA GLN A 89 12.49 -15.88 -20.97
C GLN A 89 11.32 -15.18 -20.26
N PRO A 90 10.51 -14.37 -20.95
CA PRO A 90 9.35 -13.74 -20.34
C PRO A 90 8.28 -14.79 -19.98
N VAL A 91 7.63 -14.58 -18.85
CA VAL A 91 6.38 -15.28 -18.50
C VAL A 91 5.25 -14.55 -19.22
N THR A 92 4.43 -15.29 -19.96
CA THR A 92 3.26 -14.70 -20.63
C THR A 92 2.18 -14.35 -19.62
N GLY A 93 1.69 -13.10 -19.68
CA GLY A 93 0.67 -12.58 -18.78
C GLY A 93 1.25 -11.90 -17.54
N THR A 94 0.39 -11.64 -16.56
CA THR A 94 0.77 -10.98 -15.31
C THR A 94 0.41 -11.82 -14.10
N ILE A 95 1.15 -11.61 -13.02
CA ILE A 95 0.87 -12.21 -11.70
C ILE A 95 0.29 -11.11 -10.83
N THR A 96 -0.62 -11.45 -9.91
CA THR A 96 -1.12 -10.50 -8.91
C THR A 96 -0.87 -11.02 -7.50
N THR A 97 -0.46 -10.11 -6.61
CA THR A 97 -0.37 -10.38 -5.17
C THR A 97 -1.18 -9.34 -4.42
N THR A 98 -1.72 -9.72 -3.27
CA THR A 98 -2.50 -8.81 -2.41
C THR A 98 -1.88 -8.76 -1.03
N SER A 99 -1.74 -7.57 -0.45
CA SER A 99 -1.30 -7.32 0.92
C SER A 99 -2.28 -6.40 1.62
N SER A 100 -2.58 -6.65 2.89
CA SER A 100 -3.51 -5.85 3.69
C SER A 100 -2.80 -5.32 4.93
N ALA A 101 -3.11 -4.08 5.30
CA ALA A 101 -2.73 -3.54 6.60
C ALA A 101 -3.59 -4.17 7.71
N ASP A 102 -3.07 -4.18 8.93
CA ASP A 102 -3.90 -4.45 10.12
C ASP A 102 -5.01 -3.41 10.23
N PRO A 103 -6.21 -3.79 10.73
CA PRO A 103 -7.32 -2.85 10.87
C PRO A 103 -6.97 -1.73 11.84
N PHE A 104 -7.40 -0.51 11.52
CA PHE A 104 -7.21 0.66 12.36
C PHE A 104 -8.43 1.60 12.35
N ASP A 105 -8.52 2.42 13.39
CA ASP A 105 -9.59 3.40 13.52
C ASP A 105 -9.09 4.79 13.08
N LEU A 106 -9.92 5.47 12.30
CA LEU A 106 -9.79 6.88 11.98
C LEU A 106 -10.57 7.67 13.02
N VAL A 107 -9.86 8.18 14.02
CA VAL A 107 -10.45 8.96 15.10
C VAL A 107 -10.22 10.46 14.91
N ARG A 108 -11.12 11.25 15.48
CA ARG A 108 -11.01 12.71 15.54
C ARG A 108 -10.98 13.13 16.99
N THR A 109 -9.96 13.89 17.36
CA THR A 109 -9.90 14.57 18.66
C THR A 109 -10.11 16.06 18.43
N VAL A 110 -11.13 16.64 19.07
CA VAL A 110 -11.32 18.10 19.11
C VAL A 110 -10.84 18.56 20.47
N THR A 111 -9.78 19.36 20.49
CA THR A 111 -9.31 19.99 21.72
C THR A 111 -10.09 21.27 21.93
N TYR A 112 -10.80 21.35 23.05
CA TYR A 112 -11.38 22.60 23.53
C TYR A 112 -10.42 23.19 24.57
N LEU A 113 -10.01 24.44 24.35
CA LEU A 113 -9.43 25.28 25.39
C LEU A 113 -10.60 25.99 26.06
N THR A 114 -10.96 25.57 27.27
CA THR A 114 -11.71 26.41 28.19
C THR A 114 -10.67 27.09 29.07
N ASP A 115 -10.18 28.25 28.66
CA ASP A 115 -9.62 29.19 29.62
C ASP A 115 -10.77 29.95 30.29
N ASP A 116 -11.64 29.22 30.98
CA ASP A 116 -12.64 29.80 31.88
C ASP A 116 -12.07 29.89 33.31
N ALA A 117 -10.77 29.62 33.49
CA ALA A 117 -10.11 29.64 34.80
C ALA A 117 -9.56 31.03 35.16
N GLU A 118 -9.24 31.89 34.19
CA GLU A 118 -8.79 33.27 34.47
C GLU A 118 -9.94 34.30 34.61
N GLU A 119 -11.10 34.11 33.98
CA GLU A 119 -12.19 35.10 34.06
C GLU A 119 -12.92 35.10 35.43
N ALA A 120 -12.79 34.03 36.22
CA ALA A 120 -13.29 33.99 37.61
C ALA A 120 -12.31 34.57 38.66
N GLN A 121 -11.08 34.97 38.26
CA GLN A 121 -10.04 35.48 39.16
C GLN A 121 -9.57 36.92 38.85
N GLY A 122 -10.09 37.56 37.81
CA GLY A 122 -9.98 39.01 37.64
C GLY A 122 -8.58 39.51 37.29
N HIS A 123 -7.93 38.89 36.30
CA HIS A 123 -6.76 39.46 35.61
C HIS A 123 -7.13 39.92 34.19
#